data_AF-A0AA96WWD9-F1
#
_entry.id   AF-A0AA96WWD9-F1
#
_cell.length_a   1.000
_cell.length_b   1.000
_cell.length_c   1.000
_cell.angle_alpha   90.00
_cell.angle_beta   90.00
_cell.angle_gamma   90.00
#
_symmetry.space_group_name_H-M   'P 1'
#
loop_
_entity.id
_entity.type
_entity.pdbx_description
1 polymer ?
#
loop_
_entity_poly.entity_id
_entity_poly.type
_entity_poly.pdbx_seq_one_letter_code
_entity_poly.pdbx_strand_id
1 'polypeptide(L)'
;MEPLIGLIAIVASITSLVCLILVLIKLFPDKGVGWGIFGIICGIYTFIWGWQNVDRHNLKNIMIIWSVAIAANILIRILARGT
;
A
#
# COMPACT_ATOMS: atom_id res chain seq x y z
N MET A 1 -2.19 -25.21 7.99
CA MET A 1 -1.51 -23.90 8.09
C MET A 1 -1.42 -23.22 6.72
N GLU A 2 -1.12 -23.97 5.65
CA GLU A 2 -1.17 -23.55 4.24
C GLU A 2 -2.39 -22.67 3.83
N PRO A 3 -3.66 -23.09 4.04
CA PRO A 3 -4.80 -22.31 3.55
C PRO A 3 -5.02 -21.00 4.31
N LEU A 4 -4.64 -20.95 5.60
CA LEU A 4 -4.75 -19.74 6.42
C LEU A 4 -3.71 -18.69 5.98
N ILE A 5 -2.47 -19.13 5.70
CA ILE A 5 -1.41 -18.26 5.20
C ILE A 5 -1.80 -17.67 3.84
N GLY A 6 -2.35 -18.50 2.95
CA GLY A 6 -2.88 -18.05 1.65
C GLY A 6 -3.99 -17.00 1.79
N LEU A 7 -4.94 -17.21 2.71
CA LEU A 7 -6.01 -16.24 2.95
C LEU A 7 -5.47 -14.89 3.45
N ILE A 8 -4.55 -14.91 4.42
CA ILE A 8 -3.97 -13.67 4.96
C ILE A 8 -3.18 -12.93 3.87
N ALA A 9 -2.44 -13.64 3.01
CA ALA A 9 -1.71 -13.03 1.90
C ALA A 9 -2.65 -12.34 0.89
N ILE A 10 -3.81 -12.93 0.60
CA ILE A 10 -4.83 -12.34 -0.29
C ILE A 10 -5.40 -11.06 0.36
N VAL A 11 -5.81 -11.13 1.63
CA VAL A 11 -6.36 -9.96 2.34
C VAL A 11 -5.33 -8.83 2.39
N ALA A 12 -4.08 -9.11 2.75
CA ALA A 12 -3.01 -8.10 2.80
C ALA A 12 -2.76 -7.44 1.43
N SER A 13 -2.85 -8.22 0.35
CA SER A 13 -2.66 -7.72 -1.01
C SER A 13 -3.83 -6.83 -1.45
N ILE A 14 -5.07 -7.23 -1.16
CA ILE A 14 -6.28 -6.42 -1.44
C ILE A 14 -6.25 -5.12 -0.61
N THR A 15 -5.94 -5.19 0.68
CA THR A 15 -5.81 -4.01 1.54
C THR A 15 -4.75 -3.05 1.00
N SER A 16 -3.60 -3.57 0.55
CA SER A 16 -2.54 -2.75 -0.05
C SER A 16 -3.00 -2.06 -1.34
N LEU A 17 -3.75 -2.76 -2.19
CA LEU A 17 -4.29 -2.20 -3.43
C LEU A 17 -5.32 -1.09 -3.14
N VAL A 18 -6.22 -1.30 -2.18
CA VAL A 18 -7.20 -0.28 -1.77
C VAL A 18 -6.48 0.96 -1.23
N CYS A 19 -5.46 0.78 -0.37
CA CYS A 19 -4.68 1.89 0.15
C CYS A 19 -3.96 2.67 -0.95
N LEU A 20 -3.36 1.97 -1.93
CA LEU A 20 -2.74 2.60 -3.10
C LEU A 20 -3.75 3.49 -3.85
N ILE A 21 -4.95 2.98 -4.13
CA ILE A 21 -6.01 3.72 -4.84
C ILE A 21 -6.43 4.96 -4.03
N LEU A 22 -6.63 4.83 -2.72
CA LEU A 22 -7.01 5.96 -1.86
C LEU A 22 -5.97 7.09 -1.86
N VAL A 23 -4.68 6.74 -1.88
CA VAL A 23 -3.60 7.73 -1.97
C VAL A 23 -3.50 8.32 -3.38
N LEU A 24 -3.66 7.51 -4.43
CA LEU A 24 -3.70 7.99 -5.82
C LEU A 24 -4.82 9.03 -6.01
N ILE A 25 -6.01 8.80 -5.47
CA ILE A 25 -7.14 9.75 -5.54
C ILE A 25 -6.74 11.14 -4.98
N LYS A 26 -5.83 11.21 -4.01
CA LYS A 26 -5.28 12.48 -3.50
C LYS A 26 -4.10 12.99 -4.33
N LEU A 27 -3.27 12.11 -4.87
CA LEU A 27 -2.10 12.46 -5.68
C LEU A 27 -2.48 13.11 -7.01
N PHE A 28 -3.47 12.56 -7.72
CA PHE A 28 -3.90 13.06 -9.04
C PHE A 28 -4.24 14.56 -9.05
N PRO A 29 -5.13 15.06 -8.15
CA PRO A 29 -5.44 16.49 -8.12
C PRO A 29 -4.31 17.35 -7.54
N ASP A 30 -3.40 16.80 -6.74
CA ASP A 30 -2.34 17.58 -6.09
C ASP A 30 -1.10 17.77 -6.96
N LYS A 31 -0.67 16.73 -7.66
CA LYS A 31 0.56 16.70 -8.49
C LYS A 31 0.27 16.67 -9.99
N GLY A 32 -0.97 16.42 -10.39
CA GLY A 32 -1.38 16.29 -11.78
C GLY A 32 -1.23 14.86 -12.34
N VAL A 33 -1.72 14.69 -13.57
CA VAL A 33 -1.90 13.38 -14.22
C VAL A 33 -0.59 12.62 -14.41
N GLY A 34 0.49 13.29 -14.81
CA GLY A 34 1.78 12.63 -15.06
C GLY A 34 2.34 11.91 -13.83
N TRP A 35 2.30 12.58 -12.67
CA TRP A 35 2.70 11.99 -11.39
C TRP A 35 1.72 10.93 -10.90
N GLY A 36 0.42 11.08 -11.20
CA GLY A 36 -0.58 10.04 -10.94
C GLY A 36 -0.30 8.75 -11.71
N ILE A 37 -0.02 8.83 -13.01
CA ILE A 37 0.36 7.67 -13.85
C ILE A 37 1.67 7.06 -13.34
N PHE A 38 2.67 7.89 -13.03
CA PHE A 38 3.91 7.41 -12.44
C PHE A 38 3.68 6.68 -11.12
N GLY A 39 2.75 7.17 -10.29
CA GLY A 39 2.36 6.52 -9.05
C GLY A 39 1.63 5.19 -9.20
N ILE A 40 0.93 4.97 -10.31
CA ILE A 40 0.31 3.68 -10.66
C ILE A 40 1.41 2.66 -11.01
N ILE A 41 2.36 3.06 -11.86
CA ILE A 41 3.45 2.19 -12.32
C ILE A 41 4.45 1.93 -11.18
N CYS A 42 4.73 2.96 -10.38
CA CYS A 42 5.62 2.91 -9.24
C CYS A 42 4.84 3.11 -7.93
N GLY A 43 4.25 2.02 -7.41
CA GLY A 43 3.51 2.06 -6.15
C GLY A 43 4.33 2.56 -4.95
N ILE A 44 5.65 2.36 -4.96
CA ILE A 44 6.57 2.88 -3.93
C ILE A 44 6.58 4.41 -3.93
N TYR A 45 6.59 5.05 -5.10
CA TYR A 45 6.51 6.51 -5.18
C TYR A 45 5.23 7.02 -4.51
N THR A 46 4.07 6.41 -4.83
CA THR A 46 2.79 6.78 -4.22
C THR A 46 2.80 6.58 -2.70
N PHE A 47 3.42 5.50 -2.23
CA PHE A 47 3.56 5.23 -0.80
C PHE A 47 4.40 6.30 -0.08
N ILE A 48 5.55 6.66 -0.64
CA ILE A 48 6.42 7.71 -0.08
C ILE A 48 5.70 9.07 -0.10
N TRP A 49 5.07 9.42 -1.22
CA TRP A 49 4.32 10.67 -1.35
C TRP A 49 3.17 10.76 -0.33
N GLY A 50 2.45 9.67 -0.11
CA GLY A 50 1.37 9.58 0.87
C GLY A 50 1.85 9.86 2.30
N TRP A 51 3.03 9.36 2.68
CA TRP A 51 3.65 9.67 3.98
C TRP A 51 4.13 11.12 4.06
N GLN A 52 4.73 11.65 3.00
CA GLN A 52 5.18 13.04 2.94
C GLN A 52 4.03 14.05 3.07
N ASN A 53 2.81 13.67 2.64
CA ASN A 53 1.63 14.55 2.64
C ASN A 53 0.53 14.06 3.60
N VAL A 54 0.92 13.30 4.62
CA VAL A 54 -0.01 12.59 5.51
C VAL A 54 -0.97 13.52 6.24
N ASP A 55 -0.47 14.64 6.77
CA ASP A 55 -1.26 15.62 7.50
C ASP A 55 -2.12 16.47 6.54
N ARG A 56 -1.57 16.79 5.37
CA ARG A 56 -2.22 17.64 4.36
C ARG A 56 -3.48 16.98 3.77
N HIS A 57 -3.47 15.67 3.60
CA HIS A 57 -4.58 14.93 3.00
C HIS A 57 -5.33 14.01 3.99
N ASN A 58 -5.04 14.12 5.29
CA ASN A 58 -5.61 13.28 6.35
C ASN A 58 -5.44 11.77 6.06
N LEU A 59 -4.27 11.38 5.55
CA LEU A 59 -3.99 10.01 5.10
C LEU A 59 -3.45 9.12 6.23
N LYS A 60 -3.32 9.62 7.47
CA LYS A 60 -2.61 8.94 8.56
C LYS A 60 -3.06 7.49 8.78
N ASN A 61 -4.36 7.26 8.93
CA ASN A 61 -4.90 5.92 9.15
C ASN A 61 -4.67 5.01 7.94
N ILE A 62 -4.83 5.55 6.73
CA ILE A 62 -4.61 4.81 5.46
C ILE A 62 -3.14 4.40 5.34
N MET A 63 -2.20 5.32 5.59
CA MET A 63 -0.76 5.05 5.50
C MET A 63 -0.28 4.04 6.54
N ILE A 64 -0.82 4.10 7.77
CA ILE A 64 -0.52 3.11 8.81
C ILE A 64 -1.02 1.72 8.38
N ILE A 65 -2.29 1.61 7.96
CA ILE A 65 -2.87 0.34 7.49
C ILE A 65 -2.06 -0.22 6.32
N TRP A 66 -1.69 0.64 5.36
CA TRP A 66 -0.91 0.23 4.20
C TRP A 66 0.49 -0.27 4.60
N SER A 67 1.16 0.41 5.52
CA SER A 67 2.48 0.02 6.04
C SER A 67 2.43 -1.34 6.74
N VAL A 68 1.40 -1.57 7.56
CA VAL A 68 1.17 -2.85 8.24
C VAL A 68 0.88 -3.96 7.23
N ALA A 69 0.08 -3.68 6.19
CA ALA A 69 -0.21 -4.66 5.14
C ALA A 69 1.05 -5.06 4.37
N ILE A 70 1.93 -4.10 4.05
CA ILE A 70 3.23 -4.38 3.41
C ILE A 70 4.11 -5.23 4.35
N ALA A 71 4.24 -4.84 5.62
CA ALA A 71 5.04 -5.57 6.61
C ALA A 71 4.54 -7.00 6.81
N ALA A 72 3.22 -7.21 6.92
CA ALA A 72 2.61 -8.52 7.03
C ALA A 72 2.91 -9.39 5.80
N ASN A 73 2.84 -8.82 4.59
CA ASN A 73 3.13 -9.55 3.36
C ASN A 73 4.62 -9.94 3.26
N ILE A 74 5.52 -9.09 3.73
CA ILE A 74 6.97 -9.41 3.83
C ILE A 74 7.19 -10.55 4.83
N LEU A 75 6.60 -10.46 6.04
CA LEU A 75 6.72 -11.49 7.06
C LEU A 75 6.19 -12.85 6.57
N ILE A 76 5.04 -12.86 5.90
CA ILE A 76 4.46 -14.07 5.31
C ILE A 76 5.40 -14.69 4.28
N ARG A 77 6.01 -13.89 3.40
CA ARG A 77 6.96 -14.38 2.39
C ARG A 77 8.22 -14.98 3.01
N ILE A 78 8.71 -14.40 4.11
CA ILE A 78 9.87 -14.93 4.84
C ILE A 78 9.50 -16.26 5.50
N LEU A 79 8.36 -16.33 6.19
CA LEU A 79 7.89 -17.54 6.86
C LEU A 79 7.61 -18.67 5.87
N ALA A 80 6.93 -18.37 4.75
CA ALA A 80 6.63 -19.34 3.70
C ALA A 80 7.86 -19.84 2.94
N ARG A 81 8.99 -19.12 3.00
CA ARG A 81 10.27 -19.58 2.42
C ARG A 81 11.01 -20.57 3.32
N GLY A 82 10.72 -20.55 4.62
CA GLY A 82 11.39 -21.37 5.64
C GLY A 82 10.67 -22.67 6.01
N THR A 83 9.47 -22.89 5.47
CA THR A 83 8.66 -24.11 5.59
C THR A 83 8.77 -24.95 4.34
#